data_AF-A0A520IG13-F1
#
_entry.id   AF-A0A520IG13-F1
#
_cell.length_a   1.000
_cell.length_b   1.000
_cell.length_c   1.000
_cell.angle_alpha   90.00
_cell.angle_beta   90.00
_cell.angle_gamma   90.00
#
_symmetry.space_group_name_H-M   'P 1'
#
loop_
_entity.id
_entity.type
_entity.pdbx_description
1 polymer ?
#
loop_
_entity_poly.entity_id
_entity_poly.type
_entity_poly.pdbx_seq_one_letter_code
_entity_poly.pdbx_strand_id
1 'polypeptide(L)' 'MYTALKGIYENGVLKLLEPAPNVSRSEVLVTFLSEPKFKSETDRQPGGLLRLRKLKGKKLSIPDDFNEPIDDFKDYM' A
#
# COMPACT_ATOMS: atom_id res chain seq x y z
N MET A 1 -38.53 5.52 -4.74
CA MET A 1 -37.24 5.33 -5.43
C MET A 1 -36.17 5.99 -4.58
N TYR A 2 -35.12 5.24 -4.20
CA TYR A 2 -34.02 5.79 -3.41
C TYR A 2 -32.97 6.40 -4.35
N THR A 3 -32.56 7.63 -4.08
CA THR A 3 -31.53 8.34 -4.86
C THR A 3 -30.32 8.55 -3.96
N ALA A 4 -29.16 8.04 -4.39
CA ALA A 4 -27.90 8.32 -3.72
C ALA A 4 -27.32 9.63 -4.27
N LEU A 5 -27.06 10.60 -3.40
CA LEU A 5 -26.43 11.87 -3.75
C LEU A 5 -25.01 11.91 -3.18
N LYS A 6 -24.07 12.42 -3.97
CA LYS A 6 -22.71 12.67 -3.50
C LYS A 6 -22.62 14.05 -2.85
N GLY A 7 -21.87 14.12 -1.77
CA GLY A 7 -21.63 15.35 -1.04
C GLY A 7 -20.33 15.29 -0.26
N ILE A 8 -19.86 16.46 0.14
CA ILE A 8 -18.68 16.62 0.99
C ILE A 8 -19.18 16.95 2.39
N TYR A 9 -18.75 16.17 3.37
CA TYR A 9 -19.01 16.44 4.77
C TYR A 9 -17.77 17.10 5.39
N GLU A 10 -17.95 18.31 5.92
CA GLU A 10 -16.87 19.10 6.52
C GLU A 10 -17.41 19.81 7.78
N ASN A 11 -16.78 19.58 8.93
CA ASN A 11 -17.10 20.26 10.20
C ASN A 11 -18.58 20.24 10.60
N GLY A 12 -19.29 19.14 10.35
CA GLY A 12 -20.74 19.04 10.66
C GLY A 12 -21.67 19.57 9.56
N VAL A 13 -21.12 20.14 8.49
CA VAL A 13 -21.89 20.65 7.35
C VAL A 13 -21.76 19.70 6.16
N LEU A 14 -22.88 19.19 5.68
CA LEU A 14 -22.95 18.41 4.44
C LEU A 14 -23.26 19.33 3.27
N LYS A 15 -22.32 19.46 2.32
CA LYS A 15 -22.52 20.18 1.06
C LYS A 15 -22.76 19.17 -0.05
N LEU A 16 -23.95 19.22 -0.66
CA LEU A 16 -24.28 18.38 -1.81
C LEU A 16 -23.55 18.89 -3.05
N LEU A 17 -23.01 17.96 -3.85
CA LEU A 17 -22.37 18.28 -5.13
C LEU A 17 -23.40 18.36 -6.27
N GLU A 18 -24.55 17.75 -6.08
CA GLU A 18 -25.64 17.66 -7.03
C GLU A 18 -26.88 18.37 -6.47
N PRO A 19 -27.73 18.96 -7.34
CA PRO A 19 -28.99 19.54 -6.90
C PRO A 19 -29.88 18.45 -6.30
N ALA A 20 -30.35 18.68 -5.07
CA ALA A 20 -31.31 17.79 -4.46
C ALA A 20 -32.63 17.79 -5.27
N PRO A 21 -33.34 16.65 -5.33
CA PRO A 21 -34.69 16.63 -5.90
C PRO A 21 -35.57 17.67 -5.19
N ASN A 22 -36.55 18.21 -5.91
CA ASN A 22 -37.38 19.34 -5.47
C ASN A 22 -38.40 18.91 -4.39
N VAL A 23 -37.89 18.56 -3.20
CA VAL A 23 -38.65 18.13 -2.03
C VAL A 23 -38.39 19.11 -0.89
N SER A 24 -39.47 19.60 -0.27
CA SER A 24 -39.41 20.57 0.83
C SER A 24 -38.90 19.97 2.14
N ARG A 25 -39.17 18.67 2.37
CA ARG A 25 -38.70 17.91 3.52
C ARG A 25 -38.64 16.43 3.17
N SER A 26 -37.53 15.77 3.48
CA SER A 26 -37.35 14.33 3.34
C SER A 26 -36.45 13.78 4.43
N GLU A 27 -36.64 12.51 4.78
CA GLU A 27 -35.71 11.77 5.63
C GLU A 27 -34.52 11.29 4.80
N VAL A 28 -33.30 11.44 5.32
CA VAL A 28 -32.06 11.16 4.59
C VAL A 28 -31.16 10.27 5.43
N LEU A 29 -30.61 9.24 4.80
CA LEU A 29 -29.58 8.37 5.38
C LEU A 29 -28.21 8.77 4.82
N VAL A 30 -27.28 9.13 5.70
CA VAL A 30 -25.92 9.56 5.33
C VAL A 30 -24.95 8.41 5.55
N THR A 31 -24.32 7.95 4.46
CA THR A 31 -23.32 6.87 4.51
C THR A 31 -21.93 7.44 4.23
N PHE A 32 -21.00 7.24 5.16
CA PHE A 32 -19.60 7.61 4.98
C PHE A 32 -18.84 6.47 4.29
N LEU A 33 -18.38 6.72 3.07
CA LEU A 33 -17.52 5.79 2.36
C LEU A 33 -16.09 5.96 2.88
N SER A 34 -15.61 4.97 3.62
CA SER A 34 -14.20 4.83 3.97
C SER A 34 -13.46 4.28 2.75
N GLU A 35 -12.78 5.13 1.99
CA GLU A 35 -11.77 4.62 1.07
C GLU A 35 -10.69 3.92 1.91
N PRO A 36 -10.31 2.67 1.60
CA PRO A 36 -9.16 2.08 2.23
C PRO A 36 -7.98 2.98 1.87
N LYS A 37 -7.43 3.69 2.86
CA LYS A 37 -6.14 4.35 2.72
C LYS A 37 -5.19 3.25 2.29
N PHE A 38 -4.87 3.16 1.00
CA PHE A 38 -3.78 2.34 0.53
C PHE A 38 -2.61 2.77 1.40
N LYS A 39 -2.17 1.88 2.30
CA LYS A 39 -0.95 2.09 3.08
C LYS A 39 0.08 2.45 2.02
N SER A 40 0.56 3.68 2.05
CA SER A 40 1.61 4.17 1.16
C SER A 40 2.61 3.04 1.01
N GLU A 41 2.76 2.54 -0.22
CA GLU A 41 3.61 1.40 -0.51
C GLU A 41 4.90 1.57 0.28
N THR A 42 5.22 0.59 1.13
CA THR A 42 6.52 0.55 1.81
C THR A 42 7.57 0.78 0.75
N ASP A 43 8.37 1.84 0.92
CA ASP A 43 9.38 2.30 -0.04
C ASP A 43 10.12 1.08 -0.61
N ARG A 44 9.88 0.80 -1.90
CA ARG A 44 10.32 -0.46 -2.52
C ARG A 44 11.82 -0.42 -2.61
N GLN A 45 12.51 -1.01 -1.63
CA GLN A 45 13.96 -1.08 -1.68
C GLN A 45 14.39 -1.94 -2.87
N PRO A 46 15.22 -1.42 -3.80
CA PRO A 46 15.69 -2.21 -4.92
C PRO A 46 16.46 -3.42 -4.41
N GLY A 47 16.16 -4.60 -4.98
CA GLY A 47 16.65 -5.89 -4.48
C GLY A 47 18.18 -5.97 -4.36
N GLY A 48 18.92 -5.18 -5.15
CA GLY A 48 20.38 -5.07 -5.06
C GLY A 48 20.87 -4.53 -3.71
N LEU A 49 20.21 -3.51 -3.15
CA LEU A 49 20.59 -2.93 -1.86
C LEU A 49 20.30 -3.88 -0.69
N LEU A 50 19.21 -4.66 -0.78
CA LEU A 50 18.91 -5.72 0.18
C LEU A 50 19.98 -6.83 0.16
N ARG A 51 20.45 -7.22 -1.04
CA ARG A 51 21.52 -8.21 -1.20
C ARG A 51 22.86 -7.73 -0.64
N LEU A 52 23.25 -6.48 -0.93
CA LEU A 52 24.45 -5.85 -0.36
C LEU A 52 24.39 -5.78 1.17
N ARG A 53 23.21 -5.47 1.73
CA ARG A 53 23.02 -5.48 3.19
C ARG A 53 23.16 -6.88 3.78
N LYS A 54 22.62 -7.92 3.13
CA LYS A 54 22.77 -9.33 3.56
C LYS A 54 24.21 -9.84 3.47
N LEU A 55 25.01 -9.28 2.55
CA LEU A 55 26.42 -9.62 2.34
C LEU A 55 27.38 -8.84 3.25
N LYS A 56 26.89 -7.79 3.94
CA LYS A 56 27.72 -6.96 4.81
C LYS A 56 28.26 -7.81 5.97
N GLY A 57 29.57 -8.08 5.96
CA GLY A 57 30.27 -8.87 6.99
C GLY A 57 30.42 -10.36 6.67
N LYS A 58 29.84 -10.86 5.57
CA LYS A 58 30.17 -12.21 5.06
C LYS A 58 31.55 -12.15 4.39
N LYS A 59 32.46 -13.04 4.80
CA LYS A 59 33.72 -13.27 4.08
C LYS A 59 33.46 -14.36 3.05
N LEU A 60 33.53 -14.01 1.77
CA LEU A 60 33.54 -15.00 0.69
C LEU A 60 34.83 -15.79 0.82
N SER A 61 34.72 -17.07 1.17
CA SER A 61 35.86 -17.96 1.25
C SER A 61 35.98 -18.67 -0.09
N ILE A 62 37.07 -18.43 -0.81
CA ILE A 62 37.38 -19.19 -2.02
C ILE A 62 38.16 -20.42 -1.54
N PRO A 63 37.65 -21.65 -1.75
CA PRO A 63 38.38 -22.86 -1.41
C PRO A 63 39.68 -22.96 -2.22
N ASP A 64 40.72 -23.53 -1.62
CA ASP A 64 42.00 -23.74 -2.31
C ASP A 64 41.90 -24.91 -3.32
N ASP A 65 40.99 -25.87 -3.09
CA ASP A 65 40.66 -26.95 -4.03
C ASP A 65 39.43 -26.58 -4.85
N PHE A 66 39.57 -26.64 -6.17
CA PHE A 66 38.50 -26.38 -7.13
C PHE A 66 37.31 -27.36 -6.98
N ASN A 67 37.54 -28.57 -6.49
CA ASN A 67 36.49 -29.58 -6.34
C ASN A 67 35.74 -29.48 -5.01
N GLU A 68 36.16 -28.61 -4.10
CA GLU A 68 35.44 -28.41 -2.84
C GLU A 68 34.12 -27.65 -3.06
N PRO A 69 33.04 -28.08 -2.39
CA PRO A 69 31.73 -27.45 -2.54
C PRO A 69 31.75 -26.01 -2.01
N ILE A 70 31.31 -25.06 -2.83
CA ILE A 70 31.19 -23.66 -2.41
C ILE A 70 29.82 -23.45 -1.77
N ASP A 71 29.78 -23.52 -0.45
CA ASP A 71 28.56 -23.35 0.34
C ASP A 71 27.98 -21.92 0.27
N ASP A 72 28.83 -20.92 0.00
CA ASP A 72 28.46 -19.51 -0.06
C ASP A 72 27.43 -19.18 -1.18
N PHE A 73 27.34 -20.02 -2.21
CA PHE A 73 26.40 -19.86 -3.33
C PHE A 73 25.05 -20.55 -3.15
N LYS A 74 24.84 -21.34 -2.08
CA LYS A 74 23.56 -22.02 -1.82
C LYS A 74 22.39 -21.06 -1.66
N ASP A 75 22.64 -19.85 -1.16
CA ASP A 75 21.62 -18.80 -1.00
C ASP A 75 21.23 -18.14 -2.35
N TYR A 76 21.91 -18.48 -3.45
CA TYR A 76 21.77 -17.85 -4.76
C TYR A 76 21.21 -18.78 -5.87
N MET A 77 21.19 -20.09 -5.64
CA MET A 77 20.49 -21.08 -6.47
C MET A 77 19.10 -21.35 -5.90
#